data_AF-A0A659PHT1-F1
#
_entry.id   AF-A0A659PHT1-F1
#
_cell.length_a   1.000
_cell.length_b   1.000
_cell.length_c   1.000
_cell.angle_alpha   90.00
_cell.angle_beta   90.00
_cell.angle_gamma   90.00
#
_symmetry.space_group_name_H-M   'P 1'
#
loop_
_entity.id
_entity.type
_entity.pdbx_description
1 polymer ?
#
loop_
_entity_poly.entity_id
_entity_poly.type
_entity_poly.pdbx_seq_one_letter_code
_entity_poly.pdbx_strand_id
1 'polypeptide(L)'
;APLAQLDTSAWSCLDWHDWFGHFGKDYQPAESDPVFNQLTLAYRAVQQGMGIGLAWDFMADDAVASGEMQQVTDLAMVTERGEYLVSLRHRQLSPAAQLFHDWRLDSVGSVEARA
;
A
#
# COMPACT_ATOMS: atom_id res chain seq x y z
N ALA A 1 1.57 -19.45 -8.71
CA ALA A 1 1.17 -19.25 -7.31
C ALA A 1 -0.12 -18.44 -7.29
N PRO A 2 -1.01 -18.62 -6.31
CA PRO A 2 -2.22 -17.81 -6.21
C PRO A 2 -1.86 -16.36 -5.89
N LEU A 3 -2.71 -15.43 -6.34
CA LEU A 3 -2.54 -14.00 -6.08
C LEU A 3 -3.40 -13.60 -4.88
N ALA A 4 -2.77 -13.13 -3.80
CA ALA A 4 -3.47 -12.63 -2.63
C ALA A 4 -4.23 -11.35 -3.01
N GLN A 5 -5.56 -11.46 -3.10
CA GLN A 5 -6.46 -10.36 -3.44
C GLN A 5 -6.74 -9.52 -2.19
N LEU A 6 -6.90 -8.22 -2.42
CA LEU A 6 -7.40 -7.29 -1.42
C LEU A 6 -8.81 -6.87 -1.81
N ASP A 7 -9.76 -6.98 -0.89
CA ASP A 7 -11.09 -6.40 -1.04
C ASP A 7 -10.99 -4.87 -0.87
N THR A 8 -11.12 -4.17 -1.99
CA THR A 8 -11.05 -2.70 -2.09
C THR A 8 -12.43 -2.04 -1.99
N SER A 9 -13.49 -2.79 -1.64
CA SER A 9 -14.86 -2.25 -1.57
C SER A 9 -15.03 -1.11 -0.55
N ALA A 10 -14.23 -1.10 0.52
CA ALA A 10 -14.29 -0.08 1.56
C ALA A 10 -13.22 1.02 1.41
N TRP A 11 -12.13 0.73 0.69
CA TRP A 11 -10.99 1.63 0.51
C TRP A 11 -10.54 1.48 -0.94
N SER A 12 -10.60 2.57 -1.72
CA SER A 12 -10.04 2.62 -3.07
C SER A 12 -8.51 2.53 -2.99
N CYS A 13 -8.03 1.34 -2.67
CA CYS A 13 -6.63 0.93 -2.59
C CYS A 13 -6.25 0.29 -3.93
N LEU A 14 -4.94 0.13 -4.15
CA LEU A 14 -4.43 -0.57 -5.32
C LEU A 14 -4.84 -2.05 -5.23
N ASP A 15 -5.47 -2.58 -6.28
CA ASP A 15 -5.72 -4.01 -6.44
C ASP A 15 -5.03 -4.58 -7.67
N TRP A 16 -5.17 -5.89 -7.87
CA TRP A 16 -4.58 -6.56 -9.02
C TRP A 16 -5.19 -6.09 -10.35
N HIS A 17 -6.46 -5.69 -10.37
CA HIS A 17 -7.07 -5.16 -11.60
C HIS A 17 -6.43 -3.83 -12.00
N ASP A 18 -6.23 -2.92 -11.04
CA ASP A 18 -5.49 -1.67 -11.22
C ASP A 18 -4.04 -1.92 -11.66
N TRP A 19 -3.34 -2.87 -11.02
CA TRP A 19 -1.94 -3.21 -11.35
C TRP A 19 -1.80 -3.78 -12.77
N PHE A 20 -2.61 -4.78 -13.14
CA PHE A 20 -2.55 -5.37 -14.49
C PHE A 20 -3.03 -4.36 -15.54
N GLY A 21 -4.05 -3.57 -15.22
CA GLY A 21 -4.55 -2.49 -16.06
C GLY A 21 -3.49 -1.43 -16.35
N HIS A 22 -2.64 -1.08 -15.37
CA HIS A 22 -1.51 -0.17 -15.57
C HIS A 22 -0.53 -0.66 -16.66
N PHE A 23 -0.37 -1.98 -16.80
CA PHE A 23 0.46 -2.61 -17.84
C PHE A 23 -0.33 -3.01 -19.10
N GLY A 24 -1.57 -2.52 -19.26
CA GLY A 24 -2.42 -2.80 -20.42
C GLY A 24 -2.87 -4.26 -20.52
N LYS A 25 -3.01 -4.94 -19.38
CA LYS A 25 -3.46 -6.34 -19.30
C LYS A 25 -4.83 -6.40 -18.64
N ASP A 26 -5.74 -7.15 -19.26
CA ASP A 26 -6.99 -7.53 -18.61
C ASP A 26 -6.71 -8.62 -17.58
N TYR A 27 -7.16 -8.40 -16.34
CA TYR A 27 -7.00 -9.35 -15.25
C TYR A 27 -8.37 -9.81 -14.72
N GLN A 28 -8.49 -11.12 -14.57
CA GLN A 28 -9.60 -11.78 -13.89
C GLN A 28 -9.04 -12.67 -12.77
N PRO A 29 -9.45 -12.47 -11.51
CA PRO A 29 -9.00 -13.31 -10.40
C PRO A 29 -9.50 -14.75 -10.56
N ALA A 30 -8.69 -15.72 -10.16
CA ALA A 30 -9.11 -17.11 -10.13
C ALA A 30 -10.05 -17.36 -8.94
N GLU A 31 -11.01 -18.27 -9.06
CA GLU A 31 -11.92 -18.62 -7.94
C GLU A 31 -11.17 -19.15 -6.69
N SER A 32 -9.95 -19.67 -6.89
CA SER A 32 -9.08 -20.17 -5.83
C SER A 32 -8.19 -19.10 -5.18
N ASP A 33 -8.16 -17.88 -5.73
CA ASP A 33 -7.31 -16.82 -5.20
C ASP A 33 -7.86 -16.33 -3.85
N PRO A 34 -7.02 -16.28 -2.79
CA PRO A 34 -7.48 -15.87 -1.47
C PRO A 34 -7.79 -14.37 -1.46
N VAL A 35 -8.97 -14.01 -0.94
CA VAL A 35 -9.40 -12.62 -0.80
C VAL A 35 -9.35 -12.19 0.67
N PHE A 36 -8.65 -11.10 0.93
CA PHE A 36 -8.48 -10.53 2.26
C PHE A 36 -9.14 -9.16 2.33
N ASN A 37 -9.74 -8.82 3.48
CA ASN A 37 -10.37 -7.51 3.71
C ASN A 37 -9.42 -6.44 4.28
N GLN A 38 -8.17 -6.80 4.56
CA GLN A 38 -7.15 -5.91 5.12
C GLN A 38 -5.79 -6.20 4.50
N LEU A 39 -5.05 -5.14 4.14
CA LEU A 39 -3.72 -5.25 3.54
C LEU A 39 -2.75 -6.01 4.45
N THR A 40 -2.83 -5.81 5.77
CA THR A 40 -1.97 -6.51 6.73
C THR A 40 -2.21 -8.03 6.75
N LEU A 41 -3.44 -8.48 6.49
CA LEU A 41 -3.75 -9.91 6.40
C LEU A 41 -3.21 -10.52 5.10
N ALA A 42 -3.41 -9.83 3.96
CA ALA A 42 -2.83 -10.24 2.68
C ALA A 42 -1.31 -10.32 2.77
N TYR A 43 -0.67 -9.29 3.33
CA TYR A 43 0.78 -9.24 3.54
C TYR A 43 1.29 -10.41 4.39
N ARG A 44 0.64 -10.71 5.52
CA ARG A 44 1.01 -11.86 6.35
C ARG A 44 0.82 -13.21 5.64
N ALA A 45 -0.19 -13.34 4.80
CA ALA A 45 -0.38 -14.57 4.02
C ALA A 45 0.78 -14.79 3.03
N VAL A 46 1.26 -13.72 2.39
CA VAL A 46 2.44 -13.77 1.52
C VAL A 46 3.69 -14.14 2.31
N GLN A 47 3.92 -13.54 3.49
CA GLN A 47 5.03 -13.92 4.38
C GLN A 47 4.99 -15.41 4.78
N GLN A 48 3.79 -16.00 4.86
CA GLN A 48 3.61 -17.43 5.16
C GLN A 48 3.74 -18.33 3.91
N GLY A 49 4.11 -17.78 2.76
CA GLY A 49 4.28 -18.51 1.51
C GLY A 49 2.97 -18.92 0.84
N MET A 50 1.84 -18.30 1.20
CA MET A 50 0.53 -18.65 0.65
C MET A 50 0.30 -18.14 -0.77
N GLY A 51 1.18 -17.33 -1.33
CA GLY A 51 1.03 -16.79 -2.68
C GLY A 51 1.89 -15.56 -2.95
N ILE A 52 1.51 -14.81 -3.98
CA ILE A 52 2.11 -13.53 -4.37
C ILE A 52 1.12 -12.42 -4.00
N GLY A 53 1.59 -11.32 -3.41
CA GLY A 53 0.74 -10.17 -3.08
C GLY A 53 1.37 -8.86 -3.53
N LEU A 54 0.53 -7.83 -3.60
CA LEU A 54 0.97 -6.45 -3.77
C LEU A 54 1.24 -5.84 -2.39
N ALA A 55 2.35 -5.12 -2.27
CA ALA A 55 2.73 -4.39 -1.07
C ALA A 55 3.34 -3.04 -1.47
N TRP A 56 3.24 -2.06 -0.57
CA TRP A 56 3.98 -0.80 -0.71
C TRP A 56 5.44 -1.01 -0.36
N ASP A 57 6.34 -0.30 -1.03
CA ASP A 57 7.80 -0.43 -0.85
C ASP A 57 8.20 -0.36 0.64
N PHE A 58 7.72 0.66 1.35
CA PHE A 58 8.01 0.84 2.78
C PHE A 58 7.54 -0.31 3.68
N MET A 59 6.56 -1.11 3.23
CA MET A 59 6.12 -2.30 3.97
C MET A 59 6.97 -3.52 3.63
N ALA A 60 7.42 -3.65 2.39
CA ALA A 60 8.13 -4.83 1.91
C ALA A 60 9.65 -4.76 2.15
N ASP A 61 10.23 -3.57 2.26
CA ASP A 61 11.69 -3.32 2.35
C ASP A 61 12.38 -4.23 3.38
N ASP A 62 11.92 -4.23 4.62
CA ASP A 62 12.53 -5.03 5.69
C ASP A 62 12.42 -6.54 5.44
N ALA A 63 11.28 -7.00 4.93
CA ALA A 63 11.04 -8.42 4.67
C ALA A 63 11.80 -8.94 3.44
N VAL A 64 12.04 -8.07 2.45
CA VAL A 64 12.89 -8.40 1.30
C VAL A 64 14.36 -8.39 1.74
N ALA A 65 14.79 -7.42 2.54
CA ALA A 65 16.15 -7.33 3.05
C ALA A 65 16.52 -8.51 3.97
N SER A 66 15.57 -9.01 4.77
CA SER A 66 15.76 -10.17 5.64
C SER A 66 15.68 -11.51 4.90
N GLY A 67 15.22 -11.51 3.64
CA GLY A 67 15.00 -12.72 2.83
C GLY A 67 13.73 -13.49 3.21
N GLU A 68 12.85 -12.93 4.05
CA GLU A 68 11.52 -13.50 4.33
C GLU A 68 10.60 -13.43 3.11
N MET A 69 10.78 -12.41 2.28
CA MET A 69 10.07 -12.23 1.01
C MET A 69 11.06 -11.96 -0.12
N GLN A 70 10.60 -12.24 -1.34
CA GLN A 70 11.36 -11.97 -2.54
C GLN A 70 10.50 -11.16 -3.50
N GLN A 71 11.08 -10.09 -4.03
CA GLN A 71 10.48 -9.33 -5.12
C GLN A 71 10.32 -10.23 -6.36
N VAL A 72 9.10 -10.32 -6.88
CA VAL A 72 8.77 -11.19 -8.02
C VAL A 72 9.14 -10.54 -9.36
N THR A 73 9.03 -9.21 -9.46
CA THR A 73 9.31 -8.44 -10.67
C THR A 73 9.87 -7.07 -10.34
N ASP A 74 10.68 -6.50 -11.24
CA ASP A 74 11.17 -5.11 -11.14
C ASP A 74 10.09 -4.06 -11.52
N LEU A 75 8.88 -4.50 -11.84
CA LEU A 75 7.76 -3.62 -12.16
C LEU A 75 7.20 -2.98 -10.89
N ALA A 76 7.14 -1.65 -10.88
CA ALA A 76 6.50 -0.85 -9.84
C ALA A 76 5.41 0.03 -10.44
N MET A 77 4.39 0.34 -9.65
CA MET A 77 3.31 1.25 -10.01
C MET A 77 3.22 2.34 -8.95
N VAL A 78 3.46 3.59 -9.37
CA VAL A 78 3.29 4.75 -8.49
C VAL A 78 1.85 5.23 -8.58
N THR A 79 1.11 5.13 -7.48
CA THR A 79 -0.23 5.70 -7.40
C THR A 79 -0.16 7.20 -7.10
N GLU A 80 -1.05 8.00 -7.68
CA GLU A 80 -1.24 9.42 -7.29
C GLU A 80 -1.92 9.59 -5.91
N ARG A 81 -2.13 8.49 -5.18
CA ARG A 81 -2.76 8.47 -3.85
C ARG A 81 -1.72 8.80 -2.79
N GLY A 82 -2.05 9.73 -1.91
CA GLY A 82 -1.20 10.15 -0.80
C GLY A 82 -1.93 10.13 0.55
N GLU A 83 -1.17 10.27 1.62
CA GLU A 83 -1.72 10.50 2.95
C GLU A 83 -2.01 12.00 3.15
N TYR A 84 -3.20 12.32 3.66
CA TYR A 84 -3.63 13.71 3.85
C TYR A 84 -4.00 13.97 5.31
N LEU A 85 -3.53 15.09 5.86
CA LEU A 85 -4.06 15.65 7.09
C LEU A 85 -5.30 16.48 6.75
N VAL A 86 -6.48 16.04 7.21
CA VAL A 86 -7.76 16.70 6.90
C VAL A 86 -8.33 17.38 8.14
N SER A 87 -8.78 18.63 7.97
CA SER A 87 -9.45 19.41 9.01
C SER A 87 -10.68 20.14 8.46
N LEU A 88 -11.61 20.50 9.35
CA LEU A 88 -12.81 21.27 8.96
C LEU A 88 -12.39 22.71 8.60
N ARG A 89 -12.68 23.15 7.37
CA ARG A 89 -12.30 24.48 6.86
C ARG A 89 -12.71 25.66 7.76
N HIS A 90 -13.82 25.55 8.49
CA HIS A 90 -14.35 26.62 9.34
C HIS A 90 -13.94 26.52 10.82
N ARG A 91 -13.14 25.51 11.19
CA ARG A 91 -12.73 25.27 12.58
C ARG A 91 -11.25 25.56 12.72
N GLN A 92 -10.89 26.43 13.67
CA GLN A 92 -9.49 26.57 14.06
C GLN A 92 -8.98 25.26 14.66
N LEU A 93 -7.77 24.87 14.25
CA LEU A 93 -7.06 23.75 14.85
C LEU A 93 -6.88 24.03 16.34
N SER A 94 -7.10 23.01 17.18
CA SER A 94 -6.72 23.12 18.58
C SER A 94 -5.20 23.22 18.71
N PRO A 95 -4.65 23.75 19.82
CA PRO A 95 -3.21 23.79 20.02
C PRO A 95 -2.53 22.41 19.86
N ALA A 96 -3.19 21.34 20.31
CA ALA A 96 -2.69 19.97 20.14
C ALA A 96 -2.72 19.50 18.67
N ALA A 97 -3.75 19.87 17.91
CA ALA A 97 -3.83 19.53 16.48
C ALA A 97 -2.80 20.31 15.65
N GLN A 98 -2.55 21.57 16.00
CA GLN A 98 -1.50 22.38 15.39
C GLN A 98 -0.12 21.77 15.68
N LEU A 99 0.14 21.38 16.93
CA LEU A 99 1.39 20.72 17.30
C LEU A 99 1.63 19.43 16.49
N PHE A 100 0.60 18.59 16.33
CA PHE A 100 0.69 17.37 15.54
C PHE A 100 0.93 17.66 14.04
N HIS A 101 0.21 18.65 13.49
CA HIS A 101 0.38 19.11 12.11
C HIS A 101 1.82 19.57 11.86
N ASP A 102 2.35 20.43 12.74
CA ASP A 102 3.67 21.02 12.60
C ASP A 102 4.77 19.97 12.78
N TRP A 103 4.63 19.07 13.76
CA TRP A 103 5.53 17.94 13.93
C TRP A 103 5.58 17.03 12.71
N ARG A 104 4.42 16.75 12.10
CA ARG A 104 4.35 15.86 10.94
C ARG A 104 4.98 16.49 9.71
N LEU A 105 4.80 17.80 9.48
CA LEU A 105 5.41 18.51 8.36
C LEU A 105 6.91 18.71 8.52
N ASP A 106 7.39 19.00 9.74
CA ASP A 106 8.82 19.12 10.03
C ASP A 106 9.56 17.80 9.76
N SER A 107 8.90 16.67 10.04
CA SER A 107 9.42 15.33 9.79
C SER A 107 9.39 14.90 8.31
N VAL A 108 8.68 15.63 7.43
CA VAL A 108 8.61 15.32 5.98
C VAL A 108 9.71 16.04 5.20
N GLY A 109 10.38 17.03 5.79
CA GLY A 109 11.51 17.75 5.18
C GLY A 109 12.76 16.90 4.87
N SER A 110 12.77 15.61 5.22
CA SER A 110 13.88 14.68 5.02
C SER A 110 13.56 13.45 4.17
N VAL A 111 12.39 13.38 3.52
CA VAL A 111 12.09 12.26 2.61
C VAL A 111 12.62 12.60 1.22
N GLU A 112 13.89 12.23 0.97
CA GLU A 112 14.46 12.20 -0.37
C GLU A 112 13.58 11.31 -1.27
N ALA A 113 13.11 11.89 -2.37
CA ALA A 113 12.44 11.17 -3.43
C ALA A 113 13.39 10.12 -4.02
N ARG A 114 13.20 8.85 -3.64
CA ARG A 114 13.84 7.73 -4.33
C ARG A 114 13.00 7.41 -5.56
N ALA A 115 13.52 7.84 -6.70
CA ALA A 115 13.05 7.52 -8.04
C ALA A 115 13.47 6.10 -8.46
#